data_AF-A0A9N9I6J3-F1
#
_entry.id   AF-A0A9N9I6J3-F1
#
_cell.length_a   1.000
_cell.length_b   1.000
_cell.length_c   1.000
_cell.angle_alpha   90.00
_cell.angle_beta   90.00
_cell.angle_gamma   90.00
#
_symmetry.space_group_name_H-M   'P 1'
#
loop_
_entity.id
_entity.type
_entity.pdbx_description
1 polymer ?
#
loop_
_entity_poly.entity_id
_entity_poly.type
_entity_poly.pdbx_seq_one_letter_code
_entity_poly.pdbx_strand_id
1 'polypeptide(L)'
;ETNNSEKLSTSIYYYDDSDYKRDRRKLKLHWFEEEGVWKITKCARGQLRKAILDVVSGSDAPDFRFLLKTSHEHPIDMKHIKVIADIQRQGLQLRDGRWFRESDFKEIIKVESIVQGVTKKRYVNDKFQISFISVLKETKQETFKEDTIKLKHLSWKTFEGSDILNDKVKIGASIQETIAFAREI
;
A
#
# COMPACT_ATOMS: atom_id res chain seq x y z
N GLU A 1 -11.48 -16.40 -12.17
CA GLU A 1 -12.64 -15.87 -11.44
C GLU A 1 -12.32 -14.52 -10.80
N THR A 2 -13.11 -13.51 -11.12
CA THR A 2 -12.99 -12.12 -10.63
C THR A 2 -13.87 -11.96 -9.40
N ASN A 3 -13.29 -12.10 -8.21
CA ASN A 3 -14.01 -11.77 -6.97
C ASN A 3 -13.85 -10.26 -6.72
N ASN A 4 -14.78 -9.49 -7.28
CA ASN A 4 -14.67 -8.04 -7.47
C ASN A 4 -15.69 -7.27 -6.61
N SER A 5 -15.69 -7.47 -5.28
CA SER A 5 -16.18 -6.40 -4.42
C SER A 5 -15.06 -5.37 -4.30
N GLU A 6 -15.38 -4.11 -4.63
CA GLU A 6 -14.46 -2.99 -4.45
C GLU A 6 -14.23 -2.78 -2.95
N LYS A 7 -13.32 -3.57 -2.37
CA LYS A 7 -12.95 -3.43 -0.96
C LYS A 7 -12.28 -2.07 -0.77
N LEU A 8 -13.04 -1.11 -0.24
CA LEU A 8 -12.52 0.19 0.16
C LEU A 8 -11.35 -0.05 1.11
N SER A 9 -10.23 0.63 0.85
CA SER A 9 -9.02 0.44 1.62
C SER A 9 -8.30 1.75 1.84
N THR A 10 -7.76 1.91 3.06
CA THR A 10 -7.02 3.10 3.47
C THR A 10 -5.67 2.65 4.01
N SER A 11 -4.61 3.35 3.64
CA SER A 11 -3.28 3.20 4.22
C SER A 11 -2.88 4.50 4.88
N ILE A 12 -2.61 4.46 6.18
CA ILE A 12 -2.12 5.61 6.96
C ILE A 12 -0.64 5.37 7.23
N TYR A 13 0.20 6.29 6.77
CA TYR A 13 1.63 6.32 7.05
C TYR A 13 1.88 7.34 8.15
N TYR A 14 2.58 6.94 9.20
CA TYR A 14 2.78 7.75 10.40
C TYR A 14 4.12 7.43 11.06
N TYR A 15 4.53 8.28 11.99
CA TYR A 15 5.70 8.08 12.84
C TYR A 15 5.26 7.86 14.28
N ASP A 16 5.95 6.98 14.99
CA ASP A 16 5.82 6.86 16.46
C ASP A 16 6.76 7.87 17.12
N ASP A 17 6.33 8.48 18.23
CA ASP A 17 7.06 9.56 18.92
C ASP A 17 8.18 9.04 19.85
N SER A 18 8.34 7.72 19.98
CA SER A 18 9.49 7.16 20.69
C SER A 18 10.77 7.45 19.91
N ASP A 19 11.62 8.27 20.52
CA ASP A 19 12.90 8.75 20.01
C ASP A 19 13.79 7.63 19.41
N TYR A 20 14.69 8.01 18.50
CA TYR A 20 15.53 7.19 17.61
C TYR A 20 14.96 6.89 16.20
N LYS A 21 15.22 7.84 15.29
CA LYS A 21 15.27 7.68 13.82
C LYS A 21 14.04 7.04 13.15
N ARG A 22 13.10 7.89 12.70
CA ARG A 22 12.25 7.67 11.51
C ARG A 22 11.64 6.24 11.41
N ASP A 23 11.07 5.70 12.49
CA ASP A 23 10.29 4.44 12.39
C ASP A 23 8.96 4.71 11.71
N ARG A 24 9.02 4.79 10.38
CA ARG A 24 7.86 5.00 9.52
C ARG A 24 7.00 3.74 9.56
N ARG A 25 5.81 3.89 10.11
CA ARG A 25 4.81 2.83 10.23
C ARG A 25 3.70 2.98 9.20
N LYS A 26 2.98 1.89 9.00
CA LYS A 26 1.82 1.81 8.13
C LYS A 26 0.71 1.05 8.83
N LEU A 27 -0.45 1.69 8.97
CA LEU A 27 -1.72 1.01 9.21
C LEU A 27 -2.44 0.81 7.89
N LYS A 28 -2.99 -0.39 7.67
CA LYS A 28 -3.88 -0.67 6.55
C LYS A 28 -5.26 -1.00 7.09
N LEU A 29 -6.24 -0.25 6.65
CA LEU A 29 -7.64 -0.43 6.98
C LEU A 29 -8.41 -0.93 5.76
N HIS A 30 -9.44 -1.73 6.00
CA HIS A 30 -10.47 -2.02 5.01
C HIS A 30 -11.84 -1.74 5.62
N TRP A 31 -12.77 -1.36 4.75
CA TRP A 31 -14.19 -1.29 5.09
C TRP A 31 -14.77 -2.70 5.14
N PHE A 32 -15.46 -3.01 6.23
CA PHE A 32 -16.20 -4.25 6.43
C PHE A 32 -17.68 -3.91 6.31
N GLU A 33 -18.25 -4.16 5.11
CA GLU A 33 -19.63 -3.78 4.76
C GLU A 33 -20.67 -4.38 5.72
N GLU A 34 -20.49 -5.65 6.09
CA GLU A 34 -21.38 -6.39 6.99
C GLU A 34 -21.54 -5.71 8.37
N GLU A 35 -20.49 -5.03 8.82
CA GLU A 35 -20.46 -4.38 10.14
C GLU A 35 -20.54 -2.85 10.05
N GLY A 36 -20.48 -2.29 8.84
CA GLY A 36 -20.47 -0.84 8.62
C GLY A 36 -19.29 -0.14 9.30
N VAL A 37 -18.12 -0.78 9.38
CA VAL A 37 -16.94 -0.22 10.05
C VAL A 37 -15.64 -0.45 9.28
N TRP A 38 -14.72 0.49 9.42
CA TRP A 38 -13.30 0.33 9.09
C TRP A 38 -12.58 -0.46 10.18
N LYS A 39 -11.86 -1.50 9.76
CA LYS A 39 -10.99 -2.28 10.65
C LYS A 39 -9.56 -2.26 10.19
N ILE A 40 -8.65 -2.27 11.16
CA ILE A 40 -7.22 -2.46 10.91
C ILE A 40 -7.00 -3.92 10.51
N THR A 41 -6.41 -4.11 9.34
CA THR A 41 -6.13 -5.44 8.76
C THR A 41 -4.64 -5.75 8.66
N LYS A 42 -3.80 -4.72 8.76
CA LYS A 42 -2.34 -4.88 8.77
C LYS A 42 -1.71 -3.69 9.46
N CYS A 43 -0.70 -3.98 10.27
CA CYS A 43 0.24 -3.00 10.78
C CYS A 43 1.64 -3.42 10.32
N ALA A 44 2.44 -2.45 9.88
CA ALA A 44 3.79 -2.72 9.41
C ALA A 44 4.73 -1.58 9.80
N ARG A 45 6.01 -1.92 10.02
CA ARG A 45 7.09 -0.98 10.37
C ARG A 45 8.28 -1.11 9.42
N GLY A 46 9.18 -0.13 9.47
CA GLY A 46 10.43 -0.16 8.71
C GLY A 46 10.22 -0.29 7.20
N GLN A 47 9.21 0.40 6.65
CA GLN A 47 8.97 0.38 5.20
C GLN A 47 10.07 1.14 4.46
N LEU A 48 11.04 0.40 3.96
CA LEU A 48 12.20 0.95 3.25
C LEU A 48 12.17 0.55 1.79
N ARG A 49 12.38 1.54 0.91
CA ARG A 49 12.68 1.29 -0.50
C ARG A 49 14.16 0.92 -0.57
N LYS A 50 14.46 -0.30 -1.00
CA LYS A 50 15.84 -0.82 -1.09
C LYS A 50 16.45 -0.54 -2.45
N ALA A 51 15.66 -0.64 -3.52
CA ALA A 51 16.08 -0.31 -4.87
C ALA A 51 14.89 0.21 -5.67
N ILE A 52 15.17 1.17 -6.54
CA ILE A 52 14.25 1.69 -7.55
C ILE A 52 15.04 1.71 -8.85
N LEU A 53 14.47 1.11 -9.89
CA LEU A 53 14.98 1.22 -11.25
C LEU A 53 13.84 1.77 -12.10
N ASP A 54 14.06 2.94 -12.65
CA ASP A 54 13.12 3.59 -13.55
C ASP A 54 13.64 3.45 -14.98
N VAL A 55 12.78 2.95 -15.87
CA VAL A 55 13.02 2.89 -17.31
C VAL A 55 12.10 3.93 -17.92
N VAL A 56 12.70 5.05 -18.31
CA VAL A 56 11.99 6.18 -18.93
C VAL A 56 11.90 5.91 -20.43
N SER A 57 10.69 5.99 -20.99
CA SER A 57 10.45 5.61 -22.38
C SER A 57 11.03 6.62 -23.38
N GLY A 58 11.19 7.87 -22.97
CA GLY A 58 11.61 8.98 -23.85
C GLY A 58 10.56 9.37 -24.89
N SER A 59 9.31 8.92 -24.72
CA SER A 59 8.18 9.15 -25.62
C SER A 59 6.89 9.30 -24.80
N ASP A 60 5.73 9.35 -25.47
CA ASP A 60 4.43 9.32 -24.79
C ASP A 60 4.05 7.93 -24.25
N ALA A 61 4.89 6.91 -24.47
CA ALA A 61 4.69 5.59 -23.89
C ALA A 61 4.92 5.60 -22.36
N PRO A 62 4.20 4.77 -21.58
CA PRO A 62 4.35 4.72 -20.13
C PRO A 62 5.77 4.37 -19.68
N ASP A 63 6.25 5.06 -18.64
CA ASP A 63 7.48 4.70 -17.95
C ASP A 63 7.29 3.44 -17.09
N PHE A 64 8.35 2.64 -16.95
CA PHE A 64 8.34 1.46 -16.08
C PHE A 64 9.16 1.72 -14.82
N ARG A 65 8.63 1.29 -13.67
CA ARG A 65 9.34 1.34 -12.39
C ARG A 65 9.41 -0.05 -11.77
N PHE A 66 10.63 -0.56 -11.59
CA PHE A 66 10.91 -1.70 -10.74
C PHE A 66 11.23 -1.22 -9.34
N LEU A 67 10.60 -1.84 -8.34
CA LEU A 67 10.63 -1.35 -6.97
C LEU A 67 10.79 -2.48 -5.98
N LEU A 68 11.95 -2.54 -5.33
CA LEU A 68 12.20 -3.43 -4.21
C LEU A 68 11.95 -2.69 -2.91
N LYS A 69 11.04 -3.22 -2.10
CA LYS A 69 10.67 -2.67 -0.78
C LYS A 69 10.72 -3.76 0.26
N THR A 70 11.23 -3.42 1.44
CA THR A 70 11.12 -4.26 2.63
C THR A 70 10.10 -3.64 3.58
N SER A 71 9.38 -4.49 4.30
CA SER A 71 8.52 -4.08 5.41
C SER A 71 8.44 -5.22 6.40
N HIS A 72 8.44 -4.90 7.68
CA HIS A 72 8.23 -5.89 8.73
C HIS A 72 6.79 -5.81 9.20
N GLU A 73 6.14 -6.95 9.34
CA GLU A 73 4.88 -7.01 10.05
C GLU A 73 5.09 -6.55 11.49
N HIS A 74 4.14 -5.78 11.98
CA HIS A 74 4.15 -5.28 13.34
C HIS A 74 2.80 -5.61 13.98
N PRO A 75 2.77 -6.01 15.26
CA PRO A 75 1.50 -6.27 15.94
C PRO A 75 0.56 -5.06 15.87
N ILE A 76 -0.74 -5.35 15.74
CA ILE A 76 -1.77 -4.33 15.86
C ILE A 76 -2.01 -4.12 17.35
N ASP A 77 -1.52 -2.99 17.87
CA ASP A 77 -1.75 -2.60 19.27
C ASP A 77 -3.18 -2.03 19.48
N MET A 78 -3.72 -2.25 20.68
CA MET A 78 -4.99 -1.71 21.18
C MET A 78 -5.08 -0.19 21.06
N LYS A 79 -3.96 0.54 21.19
CA LYS A 79 -3.93 1.99 20.94
C LYS A 79 -4.47 2.31 19.54
N HIS A 80 -4.01 1.60 18.50
CA HIS A 80 -4.47 1.86 17.13
C HIS A 80 -5.95 1.51 16.95
N ILE A 81 -6.39 0.38 17.52
CA ILE A 81 -7.80 -0.05 17.46
C ILE A 81 -8.70 1.02 18.09
N LYS A 82 -8.32 1.53 19.27
CA LYS A 82 -9.08 2.56 19.98
C LYS A 82 -9.16 3.86 19.18
N VAL A 83 -8.05 4.32 18.61
CA VAL A 83 -8.02 5.54 17.78
C VAL A 83 -8.99 5.44 16.60
N ILE A 84 -8.99 4.32 15.89
CA ILE A 84 -9.91 4.12 14.76
C ILE A 84 -11.36 4.03 15.23
N ALA A 85 -11.62 3.35 16.34
CA ALA A 85 -12.96 3.28 16.91
C ALA A 85 -13.49 4.67 17.31
N ASP A 86 -12.65 5.50 17.93
CA ASP A 86 -13.04 6.83 18.40
C ASP A 86 -13.30 7.80 17.24
N ILE A 87 -12.45 7.79 16.20
CA ILE A 87 -12.69 8.58 14.97
C ILE A 87 -14.03 8.18 14.32
N GLN A 88 -14.36 6.90 14.29
CA GLN A 88 -15.62 6.43 13.71
C GLN A 88 -16.84 6.84 14.54
N ARG A 89 -16.74 6.77 15.87
CA ARG A 89 -17.81 7.19 16.80
C ARG A 89 -18.13 8.67 16.71
N GLN A 90 -17.16 9.50 16.32
CA GLN A 90 -17.36 10.94 16.10
C GLN A 90 -18.17 11.25 14.82
N GLY A 91 -18.64 10.23 14.08
CA GLY A 91 -19.44 10.41 12.88
C GLY A 91 -18.57 10.51 11.63
N LEU A 92 -17.73 9.50 11.39
CA LEU A 92 -16.90 9.43 10.19
C LEU A 92 -17.75 9.45 8.93
N GLN A 93 -17.54 10.46 8.09
CA GLN A 93 -18.25 10.63 6.82
C GLN A 93 -17.26 10.82 5.67
N LEU A 94 -17.69 10.41 4.48
CA LEU A 94 -16.96 10.64 3.25
C LEU A 94 -16.94 12.14 2.94
N ARG A 95 -15.75 12.74 2.91
CA ARG A 95 -15.53 14.18 2.70
C ARG A 95 -14.56 14.37 1.54
N ASP A 96 -15.01 14.93 0.42
CA ASP A 96 -14.23 15.07 -0.82
C ASP A 96 -13.63 13.74 -1.30
N GLY A 97 -14.45 12.69 -1.35
CA GLY A 97 -14.03 11.35 -1.78
C GLY A 97 -13.09 10.63 -0.80
N ARG A 98 -12.92 11.14 0.42
CA ARG A 98 -12.00 10.63 1.44
C ARG A 98 -12.74 10.33 2.74
N TRP A 99 -12.55 9.15 3.29
CA TRP A 99 -13.08 8.78 4.61
C TRP A 99 -12.23 9.40 5.70
N PHE A 100 -10.92 9.20 5.62
CA PHE A 100 -9.95 9.69 6.60
C PHE A 100 -9.17 10.89 6.07
N ARG A 101 -8.84 11.82 6.95
CA ARG A 101 -8.00 13.01 6.72
C ARG A 101 -6.91 13.09 7.77
N GLU A 102 -5.83 13.80 7.49
CA GLU A 102 -4.75 14.03 8.46
C GLU A 102 -5.32 14.64 9.76
N SER A 103 -6.27 15.56 9.64
CA SER A 103 -6.92 16.24 10.75
C SER A 103 -7.63 15.30 11.73
N ASP A 104 -8.13 14.15 11.27
CA ASP A 104 -8.82 13.18 12.14
C ASP A 104 -7.85 12.52 13.15
N PHE A 105 -6.54 12.63 12.91
CA PHE A 105 -5.48 12.05 13.73
C PHE A 105 -4.64 13.09 14.45
N LYS A 106 -5.00 14.38 14.34
CA LYS A 106 -4.26 15.50 14.93
C LYS A 106 -4.07 15.25 16.44
N GLU A 107 -2.85 15.45 16.93
CA GLU A 107 -2.46 15.24 18.34
C GLU A 107 -2.54 13.78 18.85
N ILE A 108 -2.97 12.82 18.00
CA ILE A 108 -3.08 11.39 18.36
C ILE A 108 -1.90 10.59 17.81
N ILE A 109 -1.65 10.72 16.50
CA ILE A 109 -0.49 10.12 15.81
C ILE A 109 0.06 11.11 14.79
N LYS A 110 1.39 11.11 14.64
CA LYS A 110 2.06 11.97 13.66
C LYS A 110 1.93 11.39 12.25
N VAL A 111 0.80 11.69 11.62
CA VAL A 111 0.53 11.29 10.22
C VAL A 111 1.51 11.97 9.28
N GLU A 112 2.04 11.19 8.35
CA GLU A 112 2.86 11.64 7.23
C GLU A 112 2.04 11.72 5.96
N SER A 113 1.23 10.68 5.70
CA SER A 113 0.34 10.63 4.54
C SER A 113 -0.78 9.63 4.73
N ILE A 114 -1.90 9.88 4.06
CA ILE A 114 -3.04 8.97 3.97
C ILE A 114 -3.27 8.65 2.50
N VAL A 115 -3.40 7.36 2.18
CA VAL A 115 -3.65 6.86 0.82
C VAL A 115 -4.93 6.05 0.82
N GLN A 116 -5.93 6.50 0.08
CA GLN A 116 -7.26 5.90 0.03
C GLN A 116 -7.51 5.36 -1.37
N GLY A 117 -7.85 4.07 -1.45
CA GLY A 117 -8.16 3.41 -2.72
C GLY A 117 -9.52 3.88 -3.24
N VAL A 118 -9.53 4.39 -4.47
CA VAL A 118 -10.74 4.82 -5.18
C VAL A 118 -11.26 3.70 -6.06
N THR A 119 -10.38 3.10 -6.85
CA THR A 119 -10.75 2.01 -7.76
C THR A 119 -9.61 1.00 -7.82
N LYS A 120 -9.96 -0.28 -7.85
CA LYS A 120 -8.97 -1.35 -7.99
C LYS A 120 -9.50 -2.48 -8.84
N LYS A 121 -9.05 -2.57 -10.10
CA LYS A 121 -9.25 -3.76 -10.93
C LYS A 121 -8.03 -4.66 -10.85
N ARG A 122 -8.24 -5.97 -10.79
CA ARG A 122 -7.16 -6.95 -10.69
C ARG A 122 -7.41 -8.12 -11.62
N TYR A 123 -6.38 -8.50 -12.36
CA TYR A 123 -6.32 -9.71 -13.16
C TYR A 123 -5.21 -10.59 -12.61
N VAL A 124 -5.46 -11.90 -12.53
CA VAL A 124 -4.54 -12.87 -11.93
C VAL A 124 -4.51 -14.10 -12.82
N ASN A 125 -3.32 -14.59 -13.15
CA ASN A 125 -3.10 -15.93 -13.69
C ASN A 125 -2.23 -16.75 -12.73
N ASP A 126 -1.69 -17.86 -13.19
CA ASP A 126 -0.85 -18.78 -12.42
C ASP A 126 0.43 -18.12 -11.86
N LYS A 127 1.04 -17.21 -12.62
CA LYS A 127 2.34 -16.60 -12.27
C LYS A 127 2.27 -15.12 -11.88
N PHE A 128 1.27 -14.39 -12.35
CA PHE A 128 1.25 -12.94 -12.33
C PHE A 128 -0.07 -12.36 -11.81
N GLN A 129 0.04 -11.15 -11.26
CA GLN A 129 -1.07 -10.31 -10.90
C GLN A 129 -0.87 -8.91 -11.50
N ILE A 130 -1.81 -8.47 -12.34
CA ILE A 130 -1.90 -7.09 -12.82
C ILE A 130 -2.95 -6.36 -11.99
N SER A 131 -2.65 -5.15 -11.56
CA SER A 131 -3.58 -4.30 -10.81
C SER A 131 -3.60 -2.89 -11.37
N PHE A 132 -4.79 -2.43 -11.76
CA PHE A 132 -5.06 -1.04 -12.11
C PHE A 132 -5.61 -0.38 -10.86
N ILE A 133 -4.90 0.61 -10.33
CA ILE A 133 -5.20 1.21 -9.02
C ILE A 133 -5.25 2.72 -9.17
N SER A 134 -6.38 3.29 -8.77
CA SER A 134 -6.53 4.73 -8.57
C SER A 134 -6.58 5.00 -7.07
N VAL A 135 -5.74 5.91 -6.59
CA VAL A 135 -5.73 6.32 -5.17
C VAL A 135 -5.81 7.84 -5.04
N LEU A 136 -6.45 8.29 -3.96
CA LEU A 136 -6.30 9.65 -3.45
C LEU A 136 -5.22 9.62 -2.38
N LYS A 137 -4.19 10.44 -2.54
CA LYS A 137 -3.11 10.59 -1.58
C LYS A 137 -3.14 11.98 -0.98
N GLU A 138 -3.18 12.01 0.34
CA GLU A 138 -3.06 13.22 1.15
C GLU A 138 -1.72 13.19 1.88
N THR A 139 -1.03 14.32 1.83
CA THR A 139 0.20 14.60 2.56
C THR A 139 0.03 15.95 3.25
N LYS A 140 0.98 16.32 4.13
CA LYS A 140 0.96 17.63 4.81
C LYS A 140 0.85 18.84 3.88
N GLN A 141 1.29 18.71 2.63
CA GLN A 141 1.42 19.82 1.69
C GLN A 141 0.33 19.82 0.62
N GLU A 142 -0.08 18.64 0.19
CA GLU A 142 -0.91 18.48 -0.99
C GLU A 142 -1.82 17.25 -0.93
N THR A 143 -2.92 17.34 -1.66
CA THR A 143 -3.76 16.20 -2.03
C THR A 143 -3.70 16.01 -3.53
N PHE A 144 -3.46 14.77 -3.99
CA PHE A 144 -3.44 14.45 -5.41
C PHE A 144 -3.99 13.06 -5.69
N LYS A 145 -4.39 12.84 -6.95
CA LYS A 145 -4.81 11.54 -7.46
C LYS A 145 -3.63 10.86 -8.15
N GLU A 146 -3.42 9.59 -7.86
CA GLU A 146 -2.38 8.76 -8.50
C GLU A 146 -3.06 7.54 -9.12
N ASP A 147 -2.90 7.41 -10.44
CA ASP A 147 -3.31 6.23 -11.20
C ASP A 147 -2.07 5.38 -11.48
N THR A 148 -2.11 4.09 -11.16
CA THR A 148 -0.96 3.19 -11.31
C THR A 148 -1.39 1.82 -11.82
N ILE A 149 -0.65 1.32 -12.81
CA ILE A 149 -0.69 -0.08 -13.22
C ILE A 149 0.46 -0.82 -12.52
N LYS A 150 0.16 -1.93 -11.85
CA LYS A 150 1.17 -2.75 -11.15
C LYS A 150 1.12 -4.16 -11.66
N LEU A 151 2.22 -4.62 -12.22
CA LEU A 151 2.49 -6.04 -12.47
C LEU A 151 3.27 -6.61 -11.29
N LYS A 152 2.84 -7.75 -10.77
CA LYS A 152 3.52 -8.47 -9.68
C LYS A 152 3.64 -9.95 -10.02
N HIS A 153 4.86 -10.48 -9.94
CA HIS A 153 5.12 -11.92 -9.93
C HIS A 153 4.62 -12.54 -8.61
N LEU A 154 3.86 -13.62 -8.67
CA LEU A 154 3.19 -14.21 -7.50
C LEU A 154 4.16 -14.94 -6.56
N SER A 155 5.27 -15.47 -7.06
CA SER A 155 6.36 -16.00 -6.20
C SER A 155 6.94 -14.95 -5.26
N TRP A 156 6.74 -13.65 -5.53
CA TRP A 156 7.17 -12.59 -4.62
C TRP A 156 6.31 -12.49 -3.35
N LYS A 157 5.20 -13.22 -3.27
CA LYS A 157 4.39 -13.34 -2.04
C LYS A 157 4.96 -14.35 -1.05
N THR A 158 5.71 -15.34 -1.51
CA THR A 158 6.22 -16.45 -0.66
C THR A 158 7.59 -16.17 -0.05
N PHE A 159 8.16 -14.99 -0.29
CA PHE A 159 9.45 -14.57 0.23
C PHE A 159 9.34 -13.92 1.62
N GLU A 160 8.68 -14.58 2.57
CA GLU A 160 8.66 -14.17 3.98
C GLU A 160 9.86 -14.81 4.71
N GLY A 161 10.93 -14.04 4.95
CA GLY A 161 12.15 -14.52 5.63
C GLY A 161 13.39 -13.66 5.33
N SER A 162 14.44 -13.77 6.16
CA SER A 162 15.68 -12.99 6.02
C SER A 162 16.62 -13.47 4.89
N ASP A 163 16.39 -14.64 4.31
CA ASP A 163 17.34 -15.29 3.40
C ASP A 163 17.14 -15.01 1.89
N ILE A 164 16.15 -14.20 1.52
CA ILE A 164 15.80 -14.01 0.11
C ILE A 164 16.81 -13.20 -0.69
N LEU A 165 17.51 -12.23 -0.07
CA LEU A 165 18.60 -11.53 -0.76
C LEU A 165 19.80 -12.46 -1.07
N ASN A 166 19.82 -13.67 -0.50
CA ASN A 166 20.87 -14.66 -0.76
C ASN A 166 20.60 -15.47 -2.03
N ASP A 167 19.34 -15.62 -2.48
CA ASP A 167 19.00 -16.32 -3.73
C ASP A 167 18.81 -15.34 -4.91
N LYS A 168 19.92 -14.69 -5.27
CA LYS A 168 19.98 -13.73 -6.38
C LYS A 168 19.55 -14.35 -7.71
N VAL A 169 19.75 -15.65 -7.90
CA VAL A 169 19.41 -16.37 -9.13
C VAL A 169 17.90 -16.43 -9.30
N LYS A 170 17.15 -16.86 -8.28
CA LYS A 170 15.67 -16.88 -8.35
C LYS A 170 15.07 -15.49 -8.50
N ILE A 171 15.63 -14.48 -7.81
CA ILE A 171 15.18 -13.10 -7.97
C ILE A 171 15.39 -12.64 -9.41
N GLY A 172 16.60 -12.83 -9.96
CA GLY A 172 16.92 -12.47 -11.35
C GLY A 172 16.00 -13.12 -12.36
N ALA A 173 15.78 -14.44 -12.25
CA ALA A 173 14.86 -15.18 -13.11
C ALA A 173 13.44 -14.61 -13.06
N SER A 174 12.91 -14.35 -11.85
CA SER A 174 11.55 -13.80 -11.71
C SER A 174 11.41 -12.38 -12.27
N ILE A 175 12.47 -11.56 -12.22
CA ILE A 175 12.49 -10.24 -12.86
C ILE A 175 12.46 -10.40 -14.37
N GLN A 176 13.28 -11.29 -14.93
CA GLN A 176 13.30 -11.57 -16.37
C GLN A 176 11.94 -12.09 -16.86
N GLU A 177 11.33 -13.03 -16.15
CA GLU A 177 9.97 -13.52 -16.44
C GLU A 177 8.94 -12.38 -16.41
N THR A 178 9.04 -11.48 -15.43
CA THR A 178 8.13 -10.32 -15.33
C THR A 178 8.31 -9.37 -16.50
N ILE A 179 9.54 -9.12 -16.94
CA ILE A 179 9.82 -8.26 -18.11
C ILE A 179 9.31 -8.91 -19.38
N ALA A 180 9.55 -10.22 -19.57
CA ALA A 180 9.08 -10.96 -20.73
C ALA A 180 7.55 -10.89 -20.83
N PHE A 181 6.85 -11.19 -19.74
CA PHE A 181 5.40 -11.09 -19.69
C PHE A 181 4.88 -9.67 -19.95
N ALA A 182 5.55 -8.65 -19.40
CA ALA A 182 5.18 -7.25 -19.64
C ALA A 182 5.33 -6.82 -21.11
N ARG A 183 6.17 -7.50 -21.91
CA ARG A 183 6.33 -7.22 -23.35
C ARG A 183 5.24 -7.85 -24.22
N GLU A 184 4.56 -8.86 -23.71
CA GLU A 184 3.53 -9.61 -24.44
C GLU A 184 2.11 -9.03 -24.26
N ILE A 185 1.96 -8.06 -23.35
CA ILE A 185 0.70 -7.36 -23.05
C ILE A 185 0.67 -6.03 -23.79
#